data_AF-A0A328YIH9-F1
#
_entry.id   AF-A0A328YIH9-F1
#
_cell.length_a   1.000
_cell.length_b   1.000
_cell.length_c   1.000
_cell.angle_alpha   90.00
_cell.angle_beta   90.00
_cell.angle_gamma   90.00
#
_symmetry.space_group_name_H-M   'P 1'
#
loop_
_entity.id
_entity.type
_entity.pdbx_description
1 polymer ?
#
loop_
_entity_poly.entity_id
_entity_poly.type
_entity_poly.pdbx_seq_one_letter_code
_entity_poly.pdbx_strand_id
1 'polypeptide(L)' 'MKQLLFTNWHLMRIIRLAFALFLFYNAYETHEWFFIIFGVFFLVQVIFNMGCGPKGCSLPNNKNS' A
#
# COMPACT_ATOMS: atom_id res chain seq x y z
N MET A 1 -2.21 24.39 -10.37
CA MET A 1 -1.87 23.08 -10.98
C MET A 1 -0.87 22.25 -10.15
N LYS A 2 -0.92 22.28 -8.80
CA LYS A 2 -0.03 21.45 -7.93
C LYS A 2 -0.76 20.31 -7.20
N GLN A 3 -2.09 20.27 -7.32
CA GLN A 3 -2.96 19.35 -6.55
C GLN A 3 -3.17 17.99 -7.23
N LEU A 4 -2.96 17.88 -8.54
CA LEU A 4 -3.18 16.63 -9.29
C LEU A 4 -2.03 15.63 -9.16
N LEU A 5 -0.80 16.10 -8.92
CA LEU A 5 0.36 15.22 -8.66
C LEU A 5 0.21 14.46 -7.32
N PHE A 6 -0.56 15.00 -6.37
CA PHE A 6 -0.89 14.36 -5.09
C PHE A 6 -2.22 13.58 -5.09
N THR A 7 -3.05 13.71 -6.11
CA THR A 7 -4.44 13.20 -6.06
C THR A 7 -4.59 11.75 -6.54
N ASN A 8 -3.69 11.19 -7.37
CA ASN A 8 -4.01 9.89 -7.98
C ASN A 8 -2.88 8.89 -8.28
N TRP A 9 -1.61 9.12 -7.92
CA TRP A 9 -0.59 8.09 -8.21
C TRP A 9 0.62 8.07 -7.28
N HIS A 10 0.33 7.69 -6.03
CA HIS A 10 1.19 6.88 -5.13
C HIS A 10 1.14 7.29 -3.66
N LEU A 11 0.33 8.25 -3.24
CA LEU A 11 0.23 8.61 -1.81
C LEU A 11 -0.06 7.37 -0.93
N MET A 12 -1.01 6.52 -1.35
CA MET A 12 -1.29 5.25 -0.66
C MET A 12 -0.13 4.24 -0.74
N ARG A 13 0.66 4.26 -1.81
CA ARG A 13 1.84 3.39 -1.98
C ARG A 13 2.98 3.84 -1.08
N ILE A 14 3.20 5.15 -0.96
CA ILE A 14 4.18 5.77 -0.07
C ILE A 14 3.80 5.52 1.39
N ILE A 15 2.52 5.66 1.75
CA ILE A 15 2.04 5.34 3.10
C ILE A 15 2.31 3.87 3.43
N ARG A 16 1.93 2.93 2.55
CA ARG A 16 2.20 1.50 2.76
C ARG A 16 3.70 1.20 2.86
N LEU A 17 4.53 1.85 2.05
CA LEU A 17 5.98 1.69 2.09
C LEU A 17 6.59 2.26 3.38
N ALA A 18 6.08 3.40 3.87
CA ALA A 18 6.48 3.99 5.15
C ALA A 18 6.14 3.05 6.32
N PHE A 19 4.94 2.43 6.30
CA PHE A 19 4.56 1.41 7.29
C PHE A 19 5.46 0.18 7.22
N ALA A 20 5.79 -0.31 6.02
CA ALA A 20 6.71 -1.45 5.87
C ALA A 20 8.09 -1.13 6.47
N LEU A 21 8.66 0.03 6.17
CA LEU A 21 9.95 0.46 6.74
C LEU A 21 9.89 0.62 8.27
N PHE A 22 8.81 1.19 8.79
CA PHE A 22 8.61 1.31 10.24
C PHE A 22 8.56 -0.07 10.92
N LEU A 23 7.84 -1.03 10.32
CA LEU A 23 7.79 -2.42 10.81
C LEU A 23 9.17 -3.08 10.81
N PHE A 24 9.96 -2.90 9.75
CA PHE A 24 11.33 -3.43 9.71
C PHE A 24 12.25 -2.77 10.74
N TYR A 25 12.12 -1.47 10.98
CA TYR A 25 12.88 -0.78 12.02
C TYR A 25 12.56 -1.34 13.42
N ASN A 26 11.27 -1.52 13.72
CA ASN A 26 10.86 -2.13 14.99
C ASN A 26 11.29 -3.61 15.08
N ALA A 27 11.29 -4.35 13.97
CA ALA A 27 11.82 -5.72 13.93
C ALA A 27 13.31 -5.77 14.28
N TYR A 28 14.08 -4.76 13.88
CA TYR A 28 15.49 -4.66 14.22
C TYR A 28 15.70 -4.37 15.71
N GLU A 29 14.96 -3.42 16.28
CA GLU A 29 15.08 -3.05 17.70
C GLU A 29 14.58 -4.15 18.65
N THR A 30 13.44 -4.76 18.33
CA THR A 30 12.79 -5.76 19.20
C THR A 30 13.29 -7.18 18.94
N HIS A 31 13.99 -7.41 17.83
CA HIS A 31 14.39 -8.74 17.33
C HIS A 31 13.23 -9.74 17.16
N GLU A 32 11.99 -9.25 17.14
CA GLU A 32 10.80 -10.07 17.03
C GLU A 32 10.53 -10.43 15.56
N TRP A 33 10.49 -11.74 15.27
CA TRP A 33 10.37 -12.25 13.91
C TRP A 33 9.03 -11.92 13.23
N PHE A 34 7.98 -11.71 14.02
CA PHE A 34 6.64 -11.44 13.48
C PHE A 34 6.59 -10.12 12.69
N PHE A 35 7.34 -9.10 13.11
CA PHE A 35 7.37 -7.81 12.42
C PHE A 35 7.97 -7.91 11.02
N ILE A 36 8.92 -8.82 10.81
CA ILE A 36 9.50 -9.10 9.48
C ILE A 36 8.42 -9.65 8.55
N ILE A 37 7.60 -10.60 9.01
CA ILE A 37 6.52 -11.20 8.22
C ILE A 37 5.52 -10.14 7.77
N PHE A 38 5.06 -9.29 8.69
CA PHE A 38 4.14 -8.19 8.36
C PHE A 38 4.81 -7.12 7.48
N GLY A 39 6.07 -6.78 7.72
CA GLY A 39 6.83 -5.85 6.89
C GLY A 39 6.94 -6.33 5.44
N VAL A 40 7.29 -7.61 5.24
CA VAL A 40 7.35 -8.23 3.91
C VAL A 40 5.97 -8.24 3.24
N PHE A 41 4.90 -8.53 3.97
CA PHE A 41 3.54 -8.49 3.45
C PHE A 41 3.17 -7.10 2.88
N PHE A 42 3.41 -6.03 3.63
CA PHE A 42 3.17 -4.67 3.13
C PHE A 42 4.10 -4.28 1.97
N LEU A 43 5.34 -4.78 1.96
CA LEU A 43 6.30 -4.54 0.87
C LEU A 43 5.84 -5.23 -0.42
N VAL A 44 5.36 -6.48 -0.34
CA VAL A 44 4.73 -7.21 -1.46
C VAL A 44 3.52 -6.46 -1.99
N GLN A 45 2.64 -5.93 -1.13
CA GLN A 45 1.51 -5.10 -1.57
C GLN A 45 1.94 -3.86 -2.36
N VAL A 46 3.08 -3.26 -2.02
CA VAL A 46 3.64 -2.08 -2.69
C VAL A 46 4.30 -2.42 -4.04
N ILE A 47 4.97 -3.57 -4.13
CA ILE A 47 5.63 -4.05 -5.36
C ILE A 47 4.59 -4.52 -6.37
N PHE A 48 3.70 -5.42 -5.95
CA PHE A 48 2.70 -6.03 -6.84
C PHE A 48 1.47 -5.14 -7.04
N ASN A 49 1.43 -3.97 -6.37
CA ASN A 49 0.26 -3.10 -6.31
C ASN A 49 -1.02 -3.88 -5.93
N MET A 50 -0.85 -4.98 -5.18
CA MET A 50 -1.93 -5.85 -4.74
C MET A 50 -2.67 -5.15 -3.62
N GLY A 51 -3.82 -4.61 -3.97
CA GLY A 51 -4.79 -4.03 -3.04
C GLY A 51 -5.88 -3.34 -3.85
N CYS A 52 -7.10 -3.33 -3.31
CA CYS A 52 -8.13 -2.43 -3.82
C CYS A 52 -7.60 -0.99 -3.68
N GLY A 53 -7.14 -0.40 -4.80
CA GLY A 53 -6.88 1.03 -4.86
C GLY A 53 -8.19 1.82 -4.74
N PRO A 54 -8.17 3.15 -4.81
CA PRO A 54 -9.39 3.96 -4.94
C PRO A 54 -10.21 3.65 -6.21
N LYS A 55 -9.68 2.83 -7.14
CA LYS A 55 -10.39 2.22 -8.29
C LYS A 55 -10.61 0.70 -8.13
N GLY A 56 -10.45 0.18 -6.92
CA GLY A 56 -10.55 -1.24 -6.61
C GLY A 56 -11.93 -1.77 -6.97
N CYS A 57 -11.95 -2.87 -7.74
CA CYS A 57 -13.12 -3.53 -8.29
C CYS A 57 -14.25 -2.55 -8.66
N SER A 58 -14.06 -1.75 -9.72
CA SER A 58 -15.22 -1.21 -10.43
C SER A 58 -16.02 -2.40 -10.94
N LEU A 59 -17.13 -2.72 -10.27
CA LEU A 59 -18.20 -3.49 -10.88
C LEU A 59 -18.49 -2.82 -12.24
N PRO A 60 -18.51 -3.57 -13.35
CA PRO A 60 -18.84 -2.98 -14.64
C PRO A 60 -20.19 -2.29 -14.49
N ASN A 61 -20.22 -0.96 -14.64
CA ASN A 61 -21.46 -0.20 -14.66
C ASN A 61 -22.14 -0.53 -15.99
N ASN A 62 -22.88 -1.64 -16.04
CA ASN A 62 -23.74 -1.96 -17.16
C ASN A 62 -24.88 -0.95 -17.15
N LYS A 63 -24.66 0.18 -17.81
CA LYS A 63 -25.74 1.08 -18.19
C LYS A 63 -26.54 0.42 -19.31
N ASN A 64 -27.38 -0.53 -18.95
CA ASN A 64 -28.45 -1.06 -19.79
C ASN A 64 -29.75 -1.10 -18.98
N SER A 65 -30.36 0.07 -18.79
CA SER A 65 -31.69 0.38 -19.31
C SER A 65 -32.11 1.80 -18.94
#